data_AF-A0A7U5Y1T9-F1
#
_entry.id   AF-A0A7U5Y1T9-F1
#
_cell.length_a   1.000
_cell.length_b   1.000
_cell.length_c   1.000
_cell.angle_alpha   90.00
_cell.angle_beta   90.00
_cell.angle_gamma   90.00
#
_symmetry.space_group_name_H-M   'P 1'
#
loop_
_entity.id
_entity.type
_entity.pdbx_description
1 polymer ?
#
loop_
_entity_poly.entity_id
_entity_poly.type
_entity_poly.pdbx_seq_one_letter_code
_entity_poly.pdbx_strand_id
1 'polypeptide(L)'
;MLALLSACSGVDVTPVTAIPPPPVDPGFVEIVPAPRASYLHRVAYGTPARPDGIAEGAETLLAQRLPYLDAMQRRAVLRSTALPSGYLDLDAAARGYRAFTGNVIVDMEAALGGYHARDAWRNDIGGGGKLTLRGSGTLALHGHNSWVGGTQVEGGILEAASANALGGGDVYVGGGTLAGVASERLLVQGNYTQLASATLALALHGPESGMHVQGVATLAGGTLRVRFADGFTPPIGSRHAVLTAARRHGVYDTIVIEGRQATALYTPTGLTLRIDG
;
A
#
# COMPACT_ATOMS: atom_id res chain seq x y z
N MET A 1 5.76 22.31 60.12
CA MET A 1 5.94 20.97 59.54
C MET A 1 5.50 21.07 58.07
N LEU A 2 6.47 20.88 57.16
CA LEU A 2 6.44 21.00 55.69
C LEU A 2 5.16 20.45 55.02
N ALA A 3 4.51 21.24 54.15
CA ALA A 3 4.54 21.18 52.66
C ALA A 3 3.35 20.38 52.08
N LEU A 4 2.35 21.02 51.45
CA LEU A 4 2.25 21.53 50.07
C LEU A 4 1.83 20.47 49.01
N LEU A 5 0.64 20.72 48.45
CA LEU A 5 0.26 20.74 47.03
C LEU A 5 0.14 19.48 46.14
N SER A 6 -1.04 19.43 45.51
CA SER A 6 -1.30 19.29 44.05
C SER A 6 -1.78 17.95 43.51
N ALA A 7 -2.94 18.03 42.84
CA ALA A 7 -3.48 17.06 41.90
C ALA A 7 -2.68 17.03 40.59
N CYS A 8 -2.69 15.89 39.87
CA CYS A 8 -3.00 15.78 38.43
C CYS A 8 -2.77 14.37 37.83
N SER A 9 -3.63 14.07 36.84
CA SER A 9 -3.42 13.19 35.67
C SER A 9 -3.08 11.72 35.88
N GLY A 10 -4.12 10.87 35.84
CA GLY A 10 -4.00 9.44 35.57
C GLY A 10 -3.54 9.22 34.13
N VAL A 11 -2.31 8.73 33.98
CA VAL A 11 -1.80 8.14 32.75
C VAL A 11 -2.23 6.67 32.77
N ASP A 12 -3.00 6.23 31.79
CA ASP A 12 -3.24 4.80 31.60
C ASP A 12 -1.98 4.17 30.99
N VAL A 13 -1.38 3.25 31.73
CA VAL A 13 -0.15 2.55 31.37
C VAL A 13 -0.47 1.06 31.26
N THR A 14 -0.40 0.49 30.06
CA THR A 14 -0.48 -0.96 29.86
C THR A 14 0.91 -1.53 29.60
N PRO A 15 1.37 -2.56 30.35
CA PRO A 15 2.68 -3.16 30.14
C PRO A 15 2.74 -4.02 28.87
N VAL A 16 3.85 -3.92 28.14
CA VAL A 16 4.15 -4.65 26.90
C VAL A 16 4.89 -5.95 27.23
N THR A 17 4.39 -7.08 26.73
CA THR A 17 5.10 -8.37 26.82
C THR A 17 5.93 -8.60 25.57
N ALA A 18 7.20 -8.95 25.72
CA ALA A 18 8.11 -9.24 24.61
C ALA A 18 7.72 -10.55 23.91
N ILE A 19 7.60 -10.50 22.58
CA ILE A 19 7.48 -11.67 21.69
C ILE A 19 8.85 -11.87 21.01
N PRO A 20 9.34 -13.11 20.84
CA PRO A 20 10.60 -13.37 20.16
C PRO A 20 10.60 -12.86 18.71
N PRO A 21 11.77 -12.46 18.18
CA PRO A 21 11.88 -11.90 16.85
C PRO A 21 11.43 -12.91 15.78
N PRO A 22 10.76 -12.45 14.70
CA PRO A 22 10.49 -13.29 13.55
C PRO A 22 11.80 -13.76 12.91
N PRO A 23 11.80 -14.91 12.22
CA PRO A 23 12.96 -15.39 11.47
C PRO A 23 13.44 -14.31 10.49
N VAL A 24 14.76 -14.14 10.44
CA VAL A 24 15.46 -13.17 9.58
C VAL A 24 14.98 -13.33 8.14
N ASP A 25 14.46 -12.25 7.56
CA ASP A 25 14.13 -12.15 6.15
C ASP A 25 15.41 -12.44 5.32
N PRO A 26 15.44 -13.50 4.49
CA PRO A 26 16.53 -13.70 3.55
C PRO A 26 16.37 -12.64 2.48
N GLY A 27 16.98 -11.47 2.73
CA GLY A 27 16.71 -10.22 2.02
C GLY A 27 16.40 -10.38 0.54
N PHE A 28 15.40 -9.63 0.09
CA PHE A 28 14.96 -9.43 -1.31
C PHE A 28 15.76 -10.23 -2.34
N VAL A 29 15.40 -11.50 -2.54
CA VAL A 29 15.68 -12.15 -3.81
C VAL A 29 14.72 -11.51 -4.79
N GLU A 30 15.25 -10.68 -5.67
CA GLU A 30 14.58 -10.38 -6.93
C GLU A 30 14.39 -11.73 -7.63
N ILE A 31 13.26 -12.38 -7.39
CA ILE A 31 12.79 -13.43 -8.28
C ILE A 31 12.38 -12.65 -9.52
N VAL A 32 13.35 -12.36 -10.37
CA VAL A 32 13.12 -12.14 -11.79
C VAL A 32 12.64 -13.51 -12.27
N PRO A 33 11.33 -13.74 -12.48
CA PRO A 33 10.95 -14.92 -13.24
C PRO A 33 11.73 -14.85 -14.55
N ALA A 34 12.50 -15.88 -14.84
CA ALA A 34 13.26 -16.01 -16.08
C ALA A 34 12.39 -15.52 -17.25
N PRO A 35 12.94 -14.74 -18.19
CA PRO A 35 12.14 -13.98 -19.13
C PRO A 35 11.35 -14.94 -20.01
N ARG A 36 10.05 -15.10 -19.73
CA ARG A 36 9.06 -15.60 -20.69
C ARG A 36 8.77 -14.55 -21.78
N ALA A 37 9.60 -13.51 -21.89
CA ALA A 37 9.55 -12.47 -22.91
C ALA A 37 9.65 -13.03 -24.34
N SER A 38 10.21 -14.23 -24.53
CA SER A 38 10.31 -14.86 -25.86
C SER A 38 9.01 -15.53 -26.36
N TYR A 39 7.95 -15.62 -25.54
CA TYR A 39 6.64 -16.11 -26.00
C TYR A 39 5.69 -14.97 -26.44
N LEU A 40 5.95 -13.73 -26.02
CA LEU A 40 5.05 -12.58 -26.23
C LEU A 40 5.04 -12.03 -27.66
N HIS A 41 5.99 -12.41 -28.51
CA HIS A 41 6.03 -11.94 -29.90
C HIS A 41 5.13 -12.74 -30.85
N ARG A 42 4.55 -13.89 -30.44
CA ARG A 42 3.85 -14.80 -31.39
C ARG A 42 2.32 -14.79 -31.33
N VAL A 43 1.71 -14.08 -30.40
CA VAL A 43 0.23 -14.10 -30.23
C VAL A 43 -0.44 -12.79 -30.69
N ALA A 44 0.32 -11.84 -31.24
CA ALA A 44 -0.21 -10.58 -31.77
C ALA A 44 -0.76 -10.68 -33.21
N TYR A 45 -0.52 -11.78 -33.94
CA TYR A 45 -0.91 -11.92 -35.33
C TYR A 45 -1.61 -13.26 -35.59
N GLY A 46 -2.96 -13.30 -35.58
CA GLY A 46 -3.65 -14.42 -36.26
C GLY A 46 -4.96 -14.96 -35.70
N THR A 47 -5.72 -14.26 -34.85
CA THR A 47 -7.13 -14.63 -34.59
C THR A 47 -8.03 -13.42 -34.81
N PRO A 48 -9.18 -13.56 -35.50
CA PRO A 48 -10.09 -12.43 -35.67
C PRO A 48 -10.49 -11.90 -34.30
N ALA A 49 -10.27 -10.60 -34.09
CA ALA A 49 -10.72 -9.92 -32.89
C ALA A 49 -12.23 -10.16 -32.71
N ARG A 50 -12.66 -10.41 -31.47
CA ARG A 50 -14.09 -10.37 -31.12
C ARG A 50 -14.67 -8.98 -31.48
N PRO A 51 -16.00 -8.82 -31.54
CA PRO A 51 -16.63 -7.51 -31.77
C PRO A 51 -16.18 -6.41 -30.79
N ASP A 52 -15.61 -6.78 -29.64
CA ASP A 52 -15.04 -5.89 -28.63
C ASP A 52 -13.54 -5.55 -28.86
N GLY A 53 -12.94 -6.02 -29.94
CA GLY A 53 -11.55 -5.74 -30.34
C GLY A 53 -10.48 -6.58 -29.64
N ILE A 54 -10.86 -7.58 -28.82
CA ILE A 54 -9.92 -8.33 -27.98
C ILE A 54 -9.66 -9.73 -28.56
N ALA A 55 -8.37 -10.11 -28.66
CA ALA A 55 -7.95 -11.43 -29.12
C ALA A 55 -8.00 -12.48 -27.99
N GLU A 56 -8.50 -13.69 -28.29
CA GLU A 56 -8.63 -14.80 -27.33
C GLU A 56 -7.29 -15.20 -26.67
N GLY A 57 -6.20 -15.11 -27.44
CA GLY A 57 -4.85 -15.38 -26.92
C GLY A 57 -4.37 -14.34 -25.89
N ALA A 58 -4.75 -13.07 -26.04
CA ALA A 58 -4.37 -12.02 -25.10
C ALA A 58 -5.04 -12.18 -23.73
N GLU A 59 -6.33 -12.58 -23.71
CA GLU A 59 -7.05 -12.85 -22.46
C GLU A 59 -6.44 -14.03 -21.70
N THR A 60 -5.99 -15.06 -22.43
CA THR A 60 -5.34 -16.25 -21.84
C THR A 60 -3.99 -15.89 -21.22
N LEU A 61 -3.17 -15.09 -21.90
CA LEU A 61 -1.89 -14.62 -21.37
C LEU A 61 -2.10 -13.76 -20.11
N LEU A 62 -3.09 -12.84 -20.12
CA LEU A 62 -3.40 -12.08 -18.92
C LEU A 62 -4.00 -12.93 -17.81
N ALA A 63 -4.75 -13.99 -18.11
CA ALA A 63 -5.26 -14.90 -17.08
C ALA A 63 -4.11 -15.58 -16.32
N GLN A 64 -3.01 -15.90 -16.99
CA GLN A 64 -1.82 -16.45 -16.35
C GLN A 64 -1.02 -15.40 -15.58
N ARG A 65 -0.97 -14.16 -16.08
CA ARG A 65 -0.20 -13.07 -15.46
C ARG A 65 -0.92 -12.40 -14.30
N LEU A 66 -2.23 -12.26 -14.38
CA LEU A 66 -3.10 -11.56 -13.42
C LEU A 66 -4.25 -12.49 -12.97
N PRO A 67 -3.93 -13.64 -12.35
CA PRO A 67 -4.93 -14.69 -12.12
C PRO A 67 -5.95 -14.34 -11.03
N TYR A 68 -5.70 -13.29 -10.24
CA TYR A 68 -6.58 -12.73 -9.22
C TYR A 68 -7.60 -11.71 -9.77
N LEU A 69 -7.55 -11.38 -11.06
CA LEU A 69 -8.54 -10.53 -11.72
C LEU A 69 -9.55 -11.39 -12.47
N ASP A 70 -10.82 -11.00 -12.48
CA ASP A 70 -11.84 -11.66 -13.30
C ASP A 70 -11.66 -11.36 -14.81
N ALA A 71 -12.42 -12.05 -15.66
CA ALA A 71 -12.32 -11.88 -17.11
C ALA A 71 -12.67 -10.45 -17.59
N MET A 72 -13.64 -9.79 -16.95
CA MET A 72 -14.02 -8.41 -17.28
C MET A 72 -12.95 -7.41 -16.88
N GLN A 73 -12.32 -7.63 -15.73
CA GLN A 73 -11.19 -6.84 -15.25
C GLN A 73 -9.98 -7.01 -16.16
N ARG A 74 -9.63 -8.22 -16.57
CA ARG A 74 -8.54 -8.45 -17.55
C ARG A 74 -8.81 -7.78 -18.89
N ARG A 75 -10.06 -7.80 -19.37
CA ARG A 75 -10.47 -6.99 -20.55
C ARG A 75 -10.31 -5.49 -20.30
N ALA A 76 -10.64 -5.02 -19.11
CA ALA A 76 -10.46 -3.61 -18.74
C ALA A 76 -8.96 -3.23 -18.69
N VAL A 77 -8.08 -4.12 -18.23
CA VAL A 77 -6.62 -3.94 -18.33
C VAL A 77 -6.21 -3.73 -19.78
N LEU A 78 -6.55 -4.67 -20.67
CA LEU A 78 -6.24 -4.61 -22.10
C LEU A 78 -6.74 -3.31 -22.76
N ARG A 79 -7.96 -2.89 -22.43
CA ARG A 79 -8.52 -1.62 -22.96
C ARG A 79 -7.79 -0.40 -22.41
N SER A 80 -7.45 -0.39 -21.12
CA SER A 80 -6.76 0.74 -20.51
C SER A 80 -5.33 0.92 -21.03
N THR A 81 -4.73 -0.14 -21.56
CA THR A 81 -3.36 -0.13 -22.07
C THR A 81 -3.27 -0.09 -23.59
N ALA A 82 -4.38 -0.11 -24.33
CA ALA A 82 -4.37 -0.08 -25.79
C ALA A 82 -3.63 1.16 -26.34
N LEU A 83 -2.90 0.96 -27.44
CA LEU A 83 -2.21 2.03 -28.14
C LEU A 83 -3.23 2.95 -28.86
N PRO A 84 -2.86 4.21 -29.18
CA PRO A 84 -3.73 5.10 -29.95
C PRO A 84 -4.17 4.54 -31.31
N SER A 85 -3.38 3.60 -31.85
CA SER A 85 -3.69 2.87 -33.09
C SER A 85 -4.80 1.82 -32.93
N GLY A 86 -5.25 1.54 -31.71
CA GLY A 86 -6.21 0.48 -31.39
C GLY A 86 -5.59 -0.90 -31.17
N TYR A 87 -4.28 -1.05 -31.38
CA TYR A 87 -3.56 -2.30 -31.08
C TYR A 87 -3.34 -2.48 -29.58
N LEU A 88 -3.25 -3.74 -29.14
CA LEU A 88 -2.99 -4.10 -27.74
C LEU A 88 -1.52 -3.88 -27.39
N ASP A 89 -1.26 -3.20 -26.26
CA ASP A 89 0.05 -3.16 -25.59
C ASP A 89 0.07 -4.22 -24.49
N LEU A 90 0.51 -5.44 -24.83
CA LEU A 90 0.53 -6.57 -23.89
C LEU A 90 1.62 -6.42 -22.83
N ASP A 91 2.70 -5.70 -23.12
CA ASP A 91 3.77 -5.44 -22.16
C ASP A 91 3.32 -4.44 -21.09
N ALA A 92 2.55 -3.43 -21.46
CA ALA A 92 1.85 -2.58 -20.50
C ALA A 92 0.76 -3.34 -19.74
N ALA A 93 -0.02 -4.17 -20.42
CA ALA A 93 -1.09 -4.94 -19.78
C ALA A 93 -0.54 -5.93 -18.72
N ALA A 94 0.62 -6.54 -18.98
CA ALA A 94 1.30 -7.42 -18.04
C ALA A 94 1.80 -6.69 -16.77
N ARG A 95 1.86 -5.36 -16.79
CA ARG A 95 2.24 -4.50 -15.64
C ARG A 95 1.03 -3.96 -14.88
N GLY A 96 -0.19 -4.40 -15.20
CA GLY A 96 -1.43 -3.97 -14.58
C GLY A 96 -2.18 -2.92 -15.40
N TYR A 97 -3.15 -2.24 -14.78
CA TYR A 97 -3.94 -1.19 -15.42
C TYR A 97 -3.09 0.02 -15.82
N ARG A 98 -3.59 0.86 -16.75
CA ARG A 98 -3.16 2.27 -16.91
C ARG A 98 -4.25 3.26 -16.53
N ALA A 99 -5.51 2.82 -16.45
CA ALA A 99 -6.61 3.64 -15.98
C ALA A 99 -7.74 2.77 -15.40
N PHE A 100 -8.31 3.21 -14.28
CA PHE A 100 -9.56 2.67 -13.73
C PHE A 100 -10.75 3.40 -14.35
N THR A 101 -11.34 2.82 -15.40
CA THR A 101 -12.58 3.34 -16.02
C THR A 101 -13.84 2.95 -15.24
N GLY A 102 -13.70 2.07 -14.26
CA GLY A 102 -14.71 1.68 -13.29
C GLY A 102 -14.03 1.12 -12.04
N ASN A 103 -14.82 0.72 -11.04
CA ASN A 103 -14.26 0.19 -9.79
C ASN A 103 -13.56 -1.15 -10.04
N VAL A 104 -12.40 -1.33 -9.41
CA VAL A 104 -11.55 -2.51 -9.51
C VAL A 104 -11.48 -3.18 -8.14
N ILE A 105 -11.79 -4.47 -8.12
CA ILE A 105 -11.65 -5.32 -6.93
C ILE A 105 -10.53 -6.33 -7.20
N VAL A 106 -9.52 -6.36 -6.35
CA VAL A 106 -8.41 -7.29 -6.45
C VAL A 106 -8.55 -8.30 -5.31
N ASP A 107 -8.73 -9.58 -5.66
CA ASP A 107 -8.92 -10.65 -4.70
C ASP A 107 -7.71 -11.59 -4.71
N MET A 108 -6.76 -11.34 -3.79
CA MET A 108 -5.47 -12.03 -3.76
C MET A 108 -5.41 -12.99 -2.57
N GLU A 109 -5.10 -14.26 -2.82
CA GLU A 109 -5.01 -15.27 -1.77
C GLU A 109 -3.57 -15.81 -1.68
N ALA A 110 -2.91 -15.53 -0.56
CA ALA A 110 -1.54 -15.96 -0.26
C ALA A 110 -1.38 -17.48 -0.34
N ALA A 111 -2.38 -18.24 0.11
CA ALA A 111 -2.32 -19.71 0.10
C ALA A 111 -2.24 -20.32 -1.31
N LEU A 112 -2.65 -19.59 -2.37
CA LEU A 112 -2.58 -20.05 -3.75
C LEU A 112 -1.20 -19.85 -4.40
N GLY A 113 -0.30 -19.12 -3.75
CA GLY A 113 1.08 -18.91 -4.23
C GLY A 113 1.17 -18.08 -5.52
N GLY A 114 2.39 -17.94 -6.03
CA GLY A 114 2.66 -17.18 -7.27
C GLY A 114 2.07 -15.78 -7.27
N TYR A 115 1.45 -15.38 -8.38
CA TYR A 115 0.80 -14.07 -8.50
C TYR A 115 -0.45 -13.90 -7.63
N HIS A 116 -1.06 -14.96 -7.10
CA HIS A 116 -2.13 -14.81 -6.12
C HIS A 116 -1.60 -14.35 -4.77
N ALA A 117 -0.36 -14.74 -4.42
CA ALA A 117 0.24 -14.38 -3.16
C ALA A 117 0.89 -13.00 -3.19
N ARG A 118 1.60 -12.67 -4.28
CA ARG A 118 2.26 -11.38 -4.42
C ARG A 118 2.33 -10.96 -5.88
N ASP A 119 1.98 -9.71 -6.15
CA ASP A 119 2.19 -9.10 -7.45
C ASP A 119 2.52 -7.60 -7.34
N ALA A 120 3.04 -7.03 -8.41
CA ALA A 120 3.43 -5.63 -8.53
C ALA A 120 2.87 -5.00 -9.80
N TRP A 121 2.10 -3.93 -9.63
CA TRP A 121 1.66 -3.06 -10.72
C TRP A 121 2.62 -1.89 -10.89
N ARG A 122 3.06 -1.68 -12.13
CA ARG A 122 4.20 -0.80 -12.48
C ARG A 122 3.85 0.31 -13.47
N ASN A 123 2.60 0.38 -13.91
CA ASN A 123 2.14 1.50 -14.70
C ASN A 123 1.73 2.66 -13.79
N ASP A 124 1.74 3.87 -14.34
CA ASP A 124 1.02 5.00 -13.76
C ASP A 124 -0.47 4.83 -14.07
N ILE A 125 -1.29 4.78 -13.02
CA ILE A 125 -2.71 4.47 -13.14
C ILE A 125 -3.54 5.73 -12.87
N GLY A 126 -4.33 6.16 -13.85
CA GLY A 126 -5.30 7.25 -13.72
C GLY A 126 -6.76 6.76 -13.64
N GLY A 127 -7.70 7.67 -13.86
CA GLY A 127 -9.12 7.35 -14.04
C GLY A 127 -10.03 7.65 -12.84
N GLY A 128 -11.34 7.47 -13.04
CA GLY A 128 -12.36 7.78 -12.03
C GLY A 128 -12.68 6.65 -11.06
N GLY A 129 -12.25 5.43 -11.34
CA GLY A 129 -12.59 4.24 -10.55
C GLY A 129 -11.88 4.16 -9.20
N LYS A 130 -12.49 3.38 -8.30
CA LYS A 130 -11.94 3.01 -6.98
C LYS A 130 -11.14 1.71 -7.07
N LEU A 131 -10.05 1.60 -6.31
CA LEU A 131 -9.36 0.33 -6.05
C LEU A 131 -9.83 -0.28 -4.72
N THR A 132 -10.15 -1.58 -4.71
CA THR A 132 -10.44 -2.34 -3.49
C THR A 132 -9.58 -3.61 -3.44
N LEU A 133 -8.76 -3.76 -2.40
CA LEU A 133 -7.96 -4.98 -2.16
C LEU A 133 -8.65 -5.85 -1.10
N ARG A 134 -8.74 -7.15 -1.40
CA ARG A 134 -9.31 -8.22 -0.56
C ARG A 134 -8.39 -9.43 -0.53
N GLY A 135 -8.72 -10.36 0.38
CA GLY A 135 -8.00 -11.60 0.57
C GLY A 135 -6.82 -11.46 1.53
N SER A 136 -5.80 -12.28 1.36
CA SER A 136 -4.63 -12.38 2.23
C SER A 136 -3.31 -12.04 1.53
N GLY A 137 -3.31 -11.89 0.20
CA GLY A 137 -2.13 -11.62 -0.61
C GLY A 137 -1.67 -10.16 -0.60
N THR A 138 -0.60 -9.90 -1.34
CA THR A 138 0.06 -8.58 -1.40
C THR A 138 0.02 -8.00 -2.81
N LEU A 139 -0.48 -6.76 -2.94
CA LEU A 139 -0.37 -5.96 -4.16
C LEU A 139 0.56 -4.78 -3.93
N ALA A 140 1.65 -4.70 -4.70
CA ALA A 140 2.56 -3.56 -4.70
C ALA A 140 2.22 -2.59 -5.84
N LEU A 141 2.19 -1.29 -5.53
CA LEU A 141 1.91 -0.19 -6.46
C LEU A 141 3.14 0.69 -6.58
N HIS A 142 3.78 0.67 -7.74
CA HIS A 142 5.02 1.43 -8.00
C HIS A 142 4.79 2.71 -8.80
N GLY A 143 3.69 2.81 -9.55
CA GLY A 143 3.42 3.97 -10.42
C GLY A 143 3.15 5.26 -9.65
N HIS A 144 3.25 6.39 -10.36
CA HIS A 144 2.77 7.69 -9.91
C HIS A 144 1.29 7.80 -10.25
N ASN A 145 0.47 7.33 -9.32
CA ASN A 145 -0.93 7.13 -9.60
C ASN A 145 -1.77 8.39 -9.39
N SER A 146 -2.84 8.51 -10.16
CA SER A 146 -3.72 9.69 -10.22
C SER A 146 -5.21 9.34 -10.29
N TRP A 147 -5.61 8.09 -10.06
CA TRP A 147 -7.04 7.76 -9.99
C TRP A 147 -7.71 8.49 -8.83
N VAL A 148 -8.97 8.91 -9.03
CA VAL A 148 -9.68 9.77 -8.06
C VAL A 148 -10.78 9.07 -7.28
N GLY A 149 -11.15 7.84 -7.65
CA GLY A 149 -12.23 7.10 -6.98
C GLY A 149 -11.90 6.56 -5.58
N GLY A 150 -10.66 6.73 -5.13
CA GLY A 150 -10.17 6.30 -3.82
C GLY A 150 -9.58 4.89 -3.79
N THR A 151 -9.10 4.51 -2.61
CA THR A 151 -8.38 3.27 -2.35
C THR A 151 -8.89 2.63 -1.07
N GLN A 152 -9.28 1.36 -1.14
CA GLN A 152 -9.89 0.63 -0.03
C GLN A 152 -9.13 -0.68 0.23
N VAL A 153 -8.70 -0.91 1.46
CA VAL A 153 -8.01 -2.12 1.90
C VAL A 153 -8.89 -2.87 2.88
N GLU A 154 -9.59 -3.90 2.38
CA GLU A 154 -10.46 -4.76 3.21
C GLU A 154 -9.67 -5.95 3.79
N GLY A 155 -8.64 -6.41 3.09
CA GLY A 155 -7.74 -7.47 3.50
C GLY A 155 -6.37 -7.39 2.81
N GLY A 156 -5.49 -8.33 3.14
CA GLY A 156 -4.17 -8.46 2.52
C GLY A 156 -3.23 -7.31 2.87
N ILE A 157 -2.24 -7.09 2.00
CA ILE A 157 -1.26 -6.00 2.11
C ILE A 157 -1.26 -5.18 0.82
N LEU A 158 -1.59 -3.89 0.93
CA LEU A 158 -1.38 -2.93 -0.15
C LEU A 158 -0.05 -2.20 0.08
N GLU A 159 0.96 -2.50 -0.73
CA GLU A 159 2.27 -1.85 -0.65
C GLU A 159 2.32 -0.62 -1.56
N ALA A 160 2.40 0.56 -0.95
CA ALA A 160 2.63 1.82 -1.62
C ALA A 160 4.15 2.05 -1.78
N ALA A 161 4.67 1.77 -2.98
CA ALA A 161 6.09 1.78 -3.30
C ALA A 161 6.58 3.05 -4.03
N SER A 162 5.72 4.07 -4.12
CA SER A 162 6.05 5.42 -4.57
C SER A 162 5.28 6.45 -3.73
N ALA A 163 5.71 7.72 -3.73
CA ALA A 163 5.04 8.77 -2.97
C ALA A 163 3.56 8.94 -3.35
N ASN A 164 3.23 8.80 -4.64
CA ASN A 164 1.87 8.95 -5.18
C ASN A 164 1.18 7.61 -5.46
N ALA A 165 1.62 6.51 -4.85
CA ALA A 165 1.12 5.18 -5.16
C ALA A 165 -0.39 5.00 -4.92
N LEU A 166 -1.02 5.81 -4.06
CA LEU A 166 -2.41 5.61 -3.60
C LEU A 166 -3.46 6.38 -4.41
N GLY A 167 -3.06 7.08 -5.47
CA GLY A 167 -3.95 7.91 -6.27
C GLY A 167 -4.29 9.24 -5.59
N GLY A 168 -5.29 9.94 -6.15
CA GLY A 168 -5.75 11.26 -5.68
C GLY A 168 -7.00 11.25 -4.81
N GLY A 169 -7.61 10.09 -4.57
CA GLY A 169 -8.81 9.97 -3.75
C GLY A 169 -8.55 9.69 -2.26
N ASP A 170 -9.64 9.44 -1.54
CA ASP A 170 -9.61 9.01 -0.14
C ASP A 170 -9.02 7.59 0.02
N VAL A 171 -8.39 7.34 1.16
CA VAL A 171 -7.80 6.05 1.52
C VAL A 171 -8.49 5.51 2.77
N TYR A 172 -9.02 4.29 2.65
CA TYR A 172 -9.74 3.60 3.72
C TYR A 172 -9.12 2.22 4.00
N VAL A 173 -8.71 1.98 5.24
CA VAL A 173 -8.11 0.71 5.69
C VAL A 173 -9.02 0.07 6.73
N GLY A 174 -9.78 -0.95 6.30
CA GLY A 174 -10.83 -1.59 7.09
C GLY A 174 -10.40 -2.85 7.84
N GLY A 175 -9.46 -3.63 7.30
CA GLY A 175 -9.06 -4.91 7.92
C GLY A 175 -7.71 -5.49 7.46
N GLY A 176 -7.11 -4.94 6.41
CA GLY A 176 -5.78 -5.34 5.95
C GLY A 176 -4.66 -4.41 6.43
N THR A 177 -3.54 -4.45 5.72
CA THR A 177 -2.38 -3.60 5.95
C THR A 177 -2.17 -2.64 4.79
N LEU A 178 -2.06 -1.35 5.07
CA LEU A 178 -1.44 -0.38 4.17
C LEU A 178 0.05 -0.29 4.51
N ALA A 179 0.92 -0.60 3.57
CA ALA A 179 2.37 -0.58 3.76
C ALA A 179 3.00 0.55 2.92
N GLY A 180 3.44 1.63 3.56
CA GLY A 180 4.24 2.68 2.92
C GLY A 180 5.71 2.28 2.91
N VAL A 181 6.22 1.89 1.74
CA VAL A 181 7.61 1.41 1.56
C VAL A 181 8.42 2.27 0.59
N ALA A 182 7.85 3.38 0.13
CA ALA A 182 8.57 4.39 -0.62
C ALA A 182 9.67 5.02 0.25
N SER A 183 10.83 5.30 -0.35
CA SER A 183 11.91 6.03 0.34
C SER A 183 11.49 7.47 0.69
N GLU A 184 10.59 8.03 -0.12
CA GLU A 184 9.98 9.34 0.08
C GLU A 184 8.77 9.27 1.01
N ARG A 185 8.26 10.45 1.40
CA ARG A 185 7.03 10.54 2.19
C ARG A 185 5.84 10.06 1.35
N LEU A 186 5.09 9.08 1.88
CA LEU A 186 3.85 8.60 1.27
C LEU A 186 2.79 9.69 1.31
N LEU A 187 2.13 9.94 0.17
CA LEU A 187 1.12 10.98 0.03
C LEU A 187 -0.28 10.36 -0.07
N VAL A 188 -1.20 10.89 0.74
CA VAL A 188 -2.64 10.67 0.64
C VAL A 188 -3.27 12.03 0.32
N GLN A 189 -3.75 12.21 -0.92
CA GLN A 189 -4.30 13.50 -1.37
C GLN A 189 -5.71 13.77 -0.80
N GLY A 190 -6.45 12.71 -0.48
CA GLY A 190 -7.75 12.81 0.18
C GLY A 190 -7.66 12.69 1.70
N ASN A 191 -8.72 12.13 2.28
CA ASN A 191 -8.79 11.74 3.68
C ASN A 191 -8.18 10.35 3.90
N TYR A 192 -7.71 10.10 5.11
CA TYR A 192 -7.24 8.80 5.56
C TYR A 192 -8.14 8.28 6.68
N THR A 193 -8.66 7.06 6.55
CA THR A 193 -9.42 6.41 7.63
C THR A 193 -8.85 5.02 7.90
N GLN A 194 -8.54 4.74 9.16
CA GLN A 194 -8.11 3.43 9.63
C GLN A 194 -9.07 2.91 10.72
N LEU A 195 -9.51 1.67 10.57
CA LEU A 195 -10.31 0.96 11.57
C LEU A 195 -9.45 0.16 12.57
N ALA A 196 -10.06 -0.28 13.67
CA ALA A 196 -9.39 -1.01 14.74
C ALA A 196 -8.75 -2.34 14.29
N SER A 197 -9.28 -3.00 13.27
CA SER A 197 -8.72 -4.24 12.71
C SER A 197 -7.56 -4.02 11.72
N ALA A 198 -7.29 -2.77 11.34
CA ALA A 198 -6.33 -2.45 10.29
C ALA A 198 -4.93 -2.13 10.83
N THR A 199 -3.94 -2.25 9.93
CA THR A 199 -2.55 -1.87 10.19
C THR A 199 -2.05 -0.84 9.18
N LEU A 200 -1.38 0.20 9.66
CA LEU A 200 -0.47 1.02 8.86
C LEU A 200 0.96 0.57 9.15
N ALA A 201 1.68 0.09 8.13
CA ALA A 201 3.09 -0.26 8.22
C ALA A 201 3.94 0.77 7.44
N LEU A 202 4.88 1.43 8.10
CA LEU A 202 5.75 2.43 7.46
C LEU A 202 7.21 2.02 7.55
N ALA A 203 7.88 2.02 6.40
CA ALA A 203 9.33 2.00 6.32
C ALA A 203 9.85 3.44 6.33
N LEU A 204 10.69 3.78 7.31
CA LEU A 204 11.33 5.09 7.37
C LEU A 204 12.76 4.97 6.86
N HIS A 205 13.02 5.64 5.74
CA HIS A 205 14.32 5.66 5.06
C HIS A 205 15.14 6.90 5.45
N GLY A 206 14.53 7.87 6.14
CA GLY A 206 15.17 9.08 6.61
C GLY A 206 14.25 9.92 7.50
N PRO A 207 14.71 11.12 7.92
CA PRO A 207 13.96 12.00 8.81
C PRO A 207 12.65 12.52 8.20
N GLU A 208 12.59 12.60 6.87
CA GLU A 208 11.42 13.06 6.11
C GLU A 208 10.50 11.92 5.68
N SER A 209 10.85 10.66 5.94
CA SER A 209 9.95 9.54 5.64
C SER A 209 8.74 9.56 6.60
N GLY A 210 7.64 8.98 6.15
CA GLY A 210 6.38 8.93 6.89
C GLY A 210 5.20 9.02 5.93
N MET A 211 4.03 9.38 6.47
CA MET A 211 2.83 9.62 5.67
C MET A 211 2.34 11.06 5.83
N HIS A 212 2.00 11.70 4.71
CA HIS A 212 1.29 12.96 4.66
C HIS A 212 -0.13 12.75 4.14
N VAL A 213 -1.11 13.19 4.92
CA VAL A 213 -2.52 13.20 4.56
C VAL A 213 -2.93 14.64 4.31
N GLN A 214 -3.31 14.98 3.09
CA GLN A 214 -3.72 16.36 2.78
C GLN A 214 -5.05 16.72 3.46
N GLY A 215 -5.96 15.74 3.59
CA GLY A 215 -7.23 15.89 4.29
C GLY A 215 -7.18 15.54 5.78
N VAL A 216 -8.26 14.94 6.26
CA VAL A 216 -8.41 14.49 7.64
C VAL A 216 -7.89 13.06 7.81
N ALA A 217 -7.07 12.83 8.83
CA ALA A 217 -6.69 11.49 9.27
C ALA A 217 -7.57 11.04 10.45
N THR A 218 -8.43 10.06 10.21
CA THR A 218 -9.31 9.45 11.22
C THR A 218 -8.76 8.09 11.63
N LEU A 219 -8.30 7.98 12.87
CA LEU A 219 -7.74 6.77 13.46
C LEU A 219 -8.75 6.22 14.48
N ALA A 220 -9.56 5.25 14.07
CA ALA A 220 -10.52 4.59 14.97
C ALA A 220 -9.87 3.49 15.83
N GLY A 221 -8.53 3.48 15.92
CA GLY A 221 -7.74 2.45 16.58
C GLY A 221 -6.75 1.75 15.62
N GLY A 222 -6.46 0.50 15.92
CA GLY A 222 -5.63 -0.38 15.12
C GLY A 222 -4.15 -0.22 15.38
N THR A 223 -3.34 -0.81 14.48
CA THR A 223 -1.90 -0.89 14.68
C THR A 223 -1.14 0.07 13.76
N LEU A 224 -0.18 0.79 14.31
CA LEU A 224 0.91 1.40 13.55
C LEU A 224 2.15 0.55 13.74
N ARG A 225 2.74 0.05 12.64
CA ARG A 225 4.04 -0.60 12.62
C ARG A 225 5.05 0.31 11.94
N VAL A 226 6.19 0.53 12.57
CA VAL A 226 7.27 1.36 12.02
C VAL A 226 8.56 0.55 12.00
N ARG A 227 9.22 0.53 10.86
CA ARG A 227 10.56 -0.01 10.70
C ARG A 227 11.49 1.05 10.14
N PHE A 228 12.75 1.03 10.58
CA PHE A 228 13.78 1.86 9.96
C PHE A 228 14.46 1.06 8.85
N ALA A 229 14.56 1.65 7.66
CA ALA A 229 15.06 1.00 6.45
C ALA A 229 16.35 1.70 5.95
N ASP A 230 17.04 1.07 5.00
CA ASP A 230 18.23 1.62 4.32
C ASP A 230 19.34 2.10 5.28
N GLY A 231 19.50 1.41 6.42
CA GLY A 231 20.50 1.78 7.43
C GLY A 231 20.16 3.05 8.22
N PHE A 232 18.95 3.61 8.06
CA PHE A 232 18.51 4.76 8.82
C PHE A 232 18.49 4.42 10.31
N THR A 233 19.33 5.11 11.08
CA THR A 233 19.53 4.87 12.51
C THR A 233 19.31 6.18 13.25
N PRO A 234 18.06 6.49 13.64
CA PRO A 234 17.76 7.77 14.27
C PRO A 234 18.49 7.90 15.62
N PRO A 235 19.09 9.06 15.94
CA PRO A 235 19.71 9.27 17.25
C PRO A 235 18.70 9.16 18.39
N ILE A 236 19.14 8.71 19.57
CA ILE A 236 18.27 8.74 20.77
C ILE A 236 17.86 10.19 21.06
N GLY A 237 16.59 10.40 21.38
CA GLY A 237 15.98 11.70 21.61
C GLY A 237 15.52 12.43 20.34
N SER A 238 15.86 11.92 19.15
CA SER A 238 15.36 12.50 17.90
C SER A 238 13.85 12.36 17.77
N ARG A 239 13.25 13.27 17.01
CA ARG A 239 11.81 13.32 16.76
C ARG A 239 11.54 13.11 15.28
N HIS A 240 10.63 12.20 14.95
CA HIS A 240 10.27 11.85 13.57
C HIS A 240 8.76 11.93 13.36
N ALA A 241 8.34 12.82 12.46
CA ALA A 241 6.94 12.96 12.10
C ALA A 241 6.53 11.79 11.18
N VAL A 242 5.88 10.78 11.77
CA VAL A 242 5.45 9.58 11.03
C VAL A 242 4.11 9.77 10.34
N LEU A 243 3.26 10.66 10.86
CA LEU A 243 1.99 11.04 10.26
C LEU A 243 1.82 12.55 10.39
N THR A 244 1.48 13.18 9.27
CA THR A 244 1.01 14.57 9.22
C THR A 244 -0.33 14.62 8.50
N ALA A 245 -1.21 15.49 8.95
CA ALA A 245 -2.55 15.68 8.40
C ALA A 245 -3.02 17.13 8.55
N ALA A 246 -3.99 17.57 7.73
CA ALA A 246 -4.64 18.86 7.99
C ALA A 246 -5.35 18.85 9.35
N ARG A 247 -5.95 17.71 9.72
CA ARG A 247 -6.49 17.42 11.05
C ARG A 247 -6.35 15.93 11.36
N ARG A 248 -6.20 15.59 12.63
CA ARG A 248 -6.17 14.22 13.13
C ARG A 248 -7.26 14.00 14.18
N HIS A 249 -8.01 12.91 14.03
CA HIS A 249 -8.95 12.40 15.03
C HIS A 249 -8.55 10.99 15.49
N GLY A 250 -8.69 10.72 16.79
CA GLY A 250 -8.40 9.42 17.38
C GLY A 250 -6.91 9.05 17.38
N VAL A 251 -6.58 7.87 17.88
CA VAL A 251 -5.21 7.36 18.09
C VAL A 251 -5.11 5.91 17.60
N TYR A 252 -3.89 5.40 17.45
CA TYR A 252 -3.65 3.96 17.29
C TYR A 252 -3.82 3.24 18.64
N ASP A 253 -4.36 2.02 18.64
CA ASP A 253 -4.43 1.16 19.82
C ASP A 253 -3.06 0.59 20.16
N THR A 254 -2.25 0.32 19.14
CA THR A 254 -0.92 -0.27 19.29
C THR A 254 0.07 0.40 18.35
N ILE A 255 1.25 0.74 18.87
CA ILE A 255 2.37 1.24 18.08
C ILE A 255 3.55 0.28 18.29
N VAL A 256 4.00 -0.35 17.21
CA VAL A 256 5.13 -1.26 17.19
C VAL A 256 6.26 -0.61 16.42
N ILE A 257 7.44 -0.55 17.01
CA ILE A 257 8.65 -0.02 16.37
C ILE A 257 9.68 -1.14 16.35
N GLU A 258 10.12 -1.53 15.16
CA GLU A 258 11.03 -2.64 15.00
C GLU A 258 12.41 -2.31 15.61
N GLY A 259 12.81 -3.10 16.59
CA GLY A 259 14.14 -3.05 17.19
C GLY A 259 14.42 -1.85 18.10
N ARG A 260 13.42 -1.01 18.43
CA ARG A 260 13.60 0.19 19.29
C ARG A 260 12.38 0.51 20.13
N GLN A 261 12.60 1.31 21.17
CA GLN A 261 11.54 1.97 21.94
C GLN A 261 11.40 3.44 21.52
N ALA A 262 10.16 3.91 21.46
CA ALA A 262 9.88 5.33 21.26
C ALA A 262 8.59 5.74 21.96
N THR A 263 8.53 7.03 22.31
CA THR A 263 7.34 7.67 22.84
C THR A 263 6.54 8.27 21.69
N ALA A 264 5.25 7.94 21.62
CA ALA A 264 4.32 8.57 20.68
C ALA A 264 3.84 9.93 21.19
N LEU A 265 4.04 10.98 20.39
CA LEU A 265 3.63 12.34 20.68
C LEU A 265 2.58 12.77 19.65
N TYR A 266 1.32 12.78 20.08
CA TYR A 266 0.21 13.16 19.24
C TYR A 266 -0.07 14.66 19.28
N THR A 267 -0.39 15.24 18.13
CA THR A 267 -0.87 16.63 18.00
C THR A 267 -2.23 16.65 17.31
N PRO A 268 -2.92 17.80 17.23
CA PRO A 268 -4.15 17.93 16.44
C PRO A 268 -3.94 17.68 14.93
N THR A 269 -2.70 17.68 14.45
CA THR A 269 -2.34 17.59 13.02
C THR A 269 -1.42 16.42 12.70
N GLY A 270 -1.11 15.53 13.64
CA GLY A 270 -0.20 14.43 13.35
C GLY A 270 0.23 13.59 14.54
N LEU A 271 1.23 12.76 14.26
CA LEU A 271 1.92 11.90 15.22
C LEU A 271 3.43 11.98 14.95
N THR A 272 4.17 12.27 16.01
CA THR A 272 5.63 12.28 16.04
C THR A 272 6.12 11.22 17.00
N LEU A 273 7.13 10.43 16.59
CA LEU A 273 7.81 9.49 17.46
C LEU A 273 9.09 10.12 18.03
N ARG A 274 9.29 10.04 19.33
CA ARG A 274 10.54 10.41 20.00
C ARG A 274 11.30 9.15 20.38
N ILE A 275 12.47 8.92 19.79
CA ILE A 275 13.26 7.70 20.02
C ILE A 275 13.83 7.70 21.44
N ASP A 276 13.61 6.62 22.19
CA ASP A 276 14.00 6.51 23.60
C ASP A 276 15.22 5.62 23.83
N GLY A 277 15.38 4.56 23.03
CA GLY A 277 16.45 3.57 23.16
C GLY A 277 16.34 2.47 22.13
#